data_AF-A0A7C5FHZ9-F1
#
_entry.id   AF-A0A7C5FHZ9-F1
#
_cell.length_a   1.000
_cell.length_b   1.000
_cell.length_c   1.000
_cell.angle_alpha   90.00
_cell.angle_beta   90.00
_cell.angle_gamma   90.00
#
_symmetry.space_group_name_H-M   'P 1'
#
loop_
_entity.id
_entity.type
_entity.pdbx_description
1 polymer ?
#
loop_
_entity_poly.entity_id
_entity_poly.type
_entity_poly.pdbx_seq_one_letter_code
_entity_poly.pdbx_strand_id
1 'polypeptide(L)' 'VAKNYCTRIIGINSGHIVFDGKSDELTDEIIDKIYEGEKREESDEEE' A
#
# COMPACT_ATOMS: atom_id res chain seq x y z
N VAL A 1 -10.11 8.29 -7.39
CA VAL A 1 -11.47 7.68 -7.53
C VAL A 1 -11.99 7.16 -6.20
N ALA A 2 -11.29 6.26 -5.49
CA ALA A 2 -11.75 5.67 -4.22
C ALA A 2 -12.11 6.71 -3.12
N LYS A 3 -11.34 7.79 -3.00
CA LYS A 3 -11.57 8.87 -2.02
C LYS A 3 -12.99 9.47 -2.07
N ASN A 4 -13.65 9.43 -3.24
CA ASN A 4 -14.92 10.12 -3.46
C ASN A 4 -16.16 9.32 -3.01
N TYR A 5 -15.99 8.03 -2.70
CA TYR A 5 -17.13 7.11 -2.49
C TYR A 5 -17.04 6.33 -1.16
N CYS A 6 -16.00 6.57 -0.37
CA CYS A 6 -15.74 5.81 0.84
C CYS A 6 -15.50 6.75 2.03
N THR A 7 -15.97 6.33 3.20
CA THR A 7 -15.68 6.98 4.48
C THR A 7 -14.50 6.34 5.22
N ARG A 8 -14.09 5.14 4.78
CA ARG A 8 -12.96 4.36 5.28
C ARG A 8 -12.26 3.67 4.12
N ILE A 9 -10.93 3.62 4.16
CA ILE A 9 -10.07 2.96 3.19
C ILE A 9 -9.13 2.02 3.95
N ILE A 10 -9.01 0.78 3.47
CA ILE A 10 -8.05 -0.21 3.95
C ILE A 10 -7.08 -0.47 2.80
N GLY A 11 -5.82 -0.06 2.96
CA GLY A 11 -4.73 -0.31 2.03
C GLY A 11 -3.98 -1.57 2.39
N ILE A 12 -3.81 -2.47 1.41
CA ILE A 12 -3.13 -3.76 1.59
C ILE A 12 -1.91 -3.81 0.68
N ASN A 13 -0.79 -4.27 1.23
CA ASN A 13 0.43 -4.56 0.50
C ASN A 13 0.99 -5.92 0.98
N SER A 14 1.37 -6.82 0.07
CA SER A 14 1.84 -8.18 0.39
C SER A 14 0.95 -8.98 1.37
N GLY A 15 -0.38 -8.78 1.33
CA GLY A 15 -1.31 -9.44 2.25
C GLY A 15 -1.36 -8.83 3.66
N HIS A 16 -0.64 -7.73 3.90
CA HIS A 16 -0.64 -6.97 5.15
C HIS A 16 -1.37 -5.64 5.01
N ILE A 17 -2.05 -5.23 6.08
CA ILE A 17 -2.67 -3.89 6.14
C ILE A 17 -1.57 -2.86 6.39
N VAL A 18 -1.40 -1.94 5.44
CA VAL A 18 -0.45 -0.82 5.54
C VAL A 18 -1.14 0.52 5.77
N PHE A 19 -2.45 0.58 5.58
CA PHE A 19 -3.28 1.74 5.89
C PHE A 19 -4.69 1.31 6.29
N ASP A 20 -5.23 1.94 7.33
CA ASP A 20 -6.62 1.82 7.75
C ASP A 20 -7.08 3.14 8.35
N GLY A 21 -7.83 3.92 7.57
CA GLY A 21 -8.17 5.29 7.93
C GLY A 21 -9.29 5.84 7.06
N LYS A 22 -9.59 7.12 7.25
CA LYS A 22 -10.58 7.84 6.45
C LYS A 22 -10.03 8.15 5.06
N SER A 23 -10.93 8.50 4.14
CA SER A 23 -10.57 8.81 2.75
C SER A 23 -9.78 10.11 2.59
N ASP A 24 -9.96 11.06 3.50
CA ASP A 24 -9.23 12.34 3.57
C ASP A 24 -7.80 12.19 4.12
N GLU A 25 -7.55 11.13 4.90
CA GLU A 25 -6.23 10.80 5.47
C GLU A 25 -5.31 10.06 4.48
N LEU A 26 -5.85 9.58 3.36
CA LEU A 26 -5.07 8.87 2.34
C LEU A 26 -4.19 9.89 1.57
N THR A 27 -2.87 9.84 1.77
CA THR A 27 -1.89 10.67 1.05
C THR A 27 -1.27 9.92 -0.13
N ASP A 28 -0.59 10.64 -1.02
CA ASP A 28 0.10 10.02 -2.16
C ASP A 28 1.24 9.08 -1.69
N GLU A 29 1.93 9.43 -0.60
CA GLU A 29 2.94 8.57 0.03
C GLU A 29 2.37 7.24 0.54
N ILE A 30 1.12 7.25 1.03
CA ILE A 30 0.43 6.04 1.47
C ILE A 30 -0.03 5.23 0.26
N ILE A 31 -0.48 5.91 -0.80
CA ILE A 31 -0.83 5.26 -2.08
C ILE A 31 0.41 4.55 -2.63
N ASP A 32 1.56 5.20 -2.62
CA ASP A 32 2.83 4.62 -3.04
C ASP A 32 3.13 3.36 -2.24
N LYS A 33 3.02 3.39 -0.90
CA LYS A 33 3.22 2.19 -0.06
C LYS A 33 2.23 1.05 -0.32
N ILE A 34 1.00 1.36 -0.72
CA ILE A 34 0.00 0.33 -1.06
C ILE A 34 0.41 -0.38 -2.35
N TYR A 35 0.93 0.36 -3.33
CA TYR A 35 1.29 -0.17 -4.65
C TYR A 35 2.78 -0.48 -4.82
N GLU A 36 3.63 -0.14 -3.86
CA GLU A 36 5.05 -0.48 -3.85
C GLU A 36 5.14 -2.00 -3.88
N GLY A 37 5.65 -2.56 -4.98
CA GLY A 37 5.87 -4.00 -5.05
C GLY A 37 6.91 -4.41 -4.02
N GLU A 38 6.92 -5.69 -3.67
CA GLU A 38 8.07 -6.25 -2.96
C GLU A 38 9.30 -5.98 -3.83
N LYS A 39 10.18 -5.06 -3.38
CA LYS A 39 11.56 -5.13 -3.82
C LYS A 39 11.98 -6.52 -3.42
N ARG A 40 12.09 -7.42 -4.40
CA ARG A 40 12.90 -8.62 -4.23
C ARG A 40 14.22 -8.09 -3.70
N GLU A 41 14.52 -8.38 -2.45
CA GLU A 41 15.90 -8.51 -2.07
C GLU A 41 16.43 -9.59 -3.02
N GLU A 42 17.18 -9.18 -4.04
CA GLU A 42 18.10 -10.07 -4.73
C GLU A 42 19.12 -10.50 -3.65
N SER A 43 18.71 -11.44 -2.80
CA SER A 43 19.64 -12.25 -2.05
C SER A 43 20.23 -13.22 -3.04
N ASP A 44 21.45 -12.89 -3.43
CA ASP A 44 22.45 -13.72 -4.08
C ASP A 44 22.24 -15.23 -3.85
N GLU A 45 21.89 -15.96 -4.90
CA GLU A 45 22.24 -17.39 -5.01
C GLU A 45 22.89 -17.59 -6.38
N GLU A 46 24.21 -17.45 -6.41
CA GLU A 46 25.06 -18.14 -7.39
C GLU A 46 25.03 -19.64 -7.03
N GLU A 47 24.46 -20.48 -7.91
CA GLU A 47 24.81 -21.91 -8.04
C GLU A 47 25.18 -22.23 -9.49
#